data_AF-A0AAD6DYW9-F1
#
_entry.id   AF-A0AAD6DYW9-F1
#
_cell.length_a   1.000
_cell.length_b   1.000
_cell.length_c   1.000
_cell.angle_alpha   90.00
_cell.angle_beta   90.00
_cell.angle_gamma   90.00
#
_symmetry.space_group_name_H-M   'P 1'
#
loop_
_entity.id
_entity.type
_entity.pdbx_description
1 polymer ?
#
loop_
_entity_poly.entity_id
_entity_poly.type
_entity_poly.pdbx_seq_one_letter_code
_entity_poly.pdbx_strand_id
1 'polypeptide(L)'
;MPPNRSGSSHKLANQEGKILLALSDLKEGRIQSLRAAARLYEIPESTLRTRASGTQSRVDQRPNRHKLTQLEEDSLTEWIISMDTRGAAPRPSTVRDMVNILLAARGNQLPTTVGKNWPSTFVNRRPELCICFLRRYNYQRALNEDPKLLRQWFTIVQYIIDEKDIQSEDIYNFDETGFAMGLISAQKVVTRAEYYGRRSILQSGNCKWITAIESICVDSYLLLLYIVFQNKIYISSWFDNLPKDWQFEVSANGWTTDKIGLQ
;
A
#
# COMPACT_ATOMS: atom_id res chain seq x y z
N MET A 1 2.94 -9.78 -11.90
CA MET A 1 3.25 -9.78 -13.34
C MET A 1 4.61 -9.12 -13.55
N PRO A 2 5.54 -9.71 -14.32
CA PRO A 2 6.76 -9.01 -14.67
C PRO A 2 6.39 -7.76 -15.51
N PRO A 3 7.13 -6.67 -15.40
CA PRO A 3 6.81 -5.43 -16.10
C PRO A 3 6.96 -5.64 -17.62
N ASN A 4 5.97 -5.18 -18.40
CA ASN A 4 6.03 -5.13 -19.85
C ASN A 4 7.25 -4.28 -20.27
N ARG A 5 8.34 -4.93 -20.66
CA ARG A 5 9.50 -4.26 -21.22
C ARG A 5 9.10 -3.75 -22.60
N SER A 6 9.33 -2.47 -22.88
CA SER A 6 9.06 -1.89 -24.19
C SER A 6 9.85 -2.63 -25.29
N GLY A 7 9.33 -2.68 -26.53
CA GLY A 7 9.95 -3.42 -27.64
C GLY A 7 11.43 -3.07 -27.91
N SER A 8 11.87 -1.87 -27.52
CA SER A 8 13.27 -1.44 -27.55
C SER A 8 14.16 -2.20 -26.55
N SER A 9 13.67 -2.43 -25.33
CA SER A 9 14.40 -3.13 -24.27
C SER A 9 14.59 -4.63 -24.58
N HIS A 10 13.58 -5.27 -25.18
CA HIS A 10 13.69 -6.66 -25.64
C HIS A 10 14.74 -6.83 -26.74
N LYS A 11 14.81 -5.87 -27.67
CA LYS A 11 15.80 -5.88 -28.77
C LYS A 11 17.24 -5.78 -28.23
N LEU A 12 17.46 -4.93 -27.23
CA LEU A 12 18.78 -4.77 -26.58
C LEU A 12 19.17 -6.01 -25.76
N ALA A 13 18.24 -6.62 -25.02
CA ALA A 13 18.51 -7.83 -24.25
C ALA A 13 18.84 -9.04 -25.15
N ASN A 14 18.13 -9.21 -26.26
CA ASN A 14 18.43 -10.25 -27.25
C ASN A 14 19.80 -10.03 -27.91
N GLN A 15 20.17 -8.77 -28.17
CA GLN A 15 21.47 -8.44 -28.73
C GLN A 15 22.62 -8.76 -27.75
N GLU A 16 22.46 -8.48 -26.46
CA GLU A 16 23.47 -8.87 -25.45
C GLU A 16 23.56 -10.38 -25.25
N GLY A 17 22.44 -11.11 -25.30
CA GLY A 17 22.46 -12.57 -25.26
C GLY A 17 23.34 -13.17 -26.37
N LYS A 18 23.22 -12.66 -27.62
CA LYS A 18 24.06 -13.08 -28.74
C LYS A 18 25.55 -12.77 -28.51
N ILE A 19 25.86 -11.59 -27.93
CA ILE A 19 27.24 -11.18 -27.62
C ILE A 19 27.87 -12.11 -26.58
N LEU A 20 27.16 -12.44 -25.51
CA LEU A 20 27.66 -13.33 -24.45
C LEU A 20 27.92 -14.74 -25.00
N LEU A 21 27.03 -15.25 -25.85
CA LEU A 21 27.18 -16.56 -26.50
C LEU A 21 28.39 -16.58 -27.47
N ALA A 22 28.59 -15.50 -28.23
CA ALA A 22 29.75 -15.35 -29.10
C ALA A 22 31.08 -15.33 -28.31
N LEU A 23 31.09 -14.68 -27.14
CA LEU A 23 32.25 -14.65 -26.26
C LEU A 23 32.52 -16.01 -25.58
N SER A 24 31.48 -16.75 -25.19
CA SER A 24 31.65 -18.09 -24.63
C SER A 24 32.24 -19.05 -25.66
N ASP A 25 31.73 -19.04 -26.90
CA ASP A 25 32.23 -19.90 -27.98
C ASP A 25 33.68 -19.59 -28.38
N LEU A 26 34.08 -18.31 -28.32
CA LEU A 26 35.47 -17.90 -28.50
C LEU A 26 36.37 -18.41 -27.36
N LYS A 27 35.87 -18.35 -26.12
CA LYS A 27 36.61 -18.80 -24.93
C LYS A 27 36.76 -20.32 -24.88
N GLU A 28 35.74 -21.05 -25.32
CA GLU A 28 35.73 -22.51 -25.41
C GLU A 28 36.43 -23.05 -26.67
N GLY A 29 36.93 -22.17 -27.54
CA GLY A 29 37.67 -22.55 -28.74
C GLY A 29 36.81 -23.14 -29.87
N ARG A 30 35.47 -23.10 -29.73
CA ARG A 30 34.54 -23.53 -30.80
C ARG A 30 34.65 -22.65 -32.03
N ILE A 31 35.02 -21.38 -31.84
CA ILE A 31 35.27 -20.41 -32.90
C ILE A 31 36.66 -19.81 -32.69
N GLN A 32 37.47 -19.78 -33.75
CA GLN A 32 38.88 -19.40 -33.66
C GLN A 32 39.17 -17.91 -33.85
N SER A 33 38.20 -17.10 -34.29
CA SER A 33 38.41 -15.67 -34.52
C SER A 33 37.20 -14.81 -34.20
N LEU A 34 37.46 -13.59 -33.71
CA LEU A 34 36.45 -12.56 -33.47
C LEU A 34 35.63 -12.26 -34.73
N ARG A 35 36.26 -12.25 -35.92
CA ARG A 35 35.57 -12.04 -37.20
C ARG A 35 34.63 -13.19 -37.57
N ALA A 36 35.00 -14.42 -37.28
CA ALA A 36 34.15 -15.58 -37.52
C ALA A 36 32.94 -15.58 -36.57
N ALA A 37 33.18 -15.29 -35.29
CA ALA A 37 32.11 -15.18 -34.29
C ALA A 37 31.14 -14.03 -34.61
N ALA A 38 31.66 -12.86 -35.01
CA ALA A 38 30.84 -11.72 -35.43
C ALA A 38 29.92 -12.05 -36.63
N ARG A 39 30.42 -12.81 -37.61
CA ARG A 39 29.61 -13.27 -38.75
C ARG A 39 28.58 -14.32 -38.36
N LEU A 40 28.97 -15.32 -37.57
CA LEU A 40 28.10 -16.43 -37.16
C LEU A 40 26.92 -15.94 -36.31
N TYR A 41 27.17 -14.97 -35.44
CA TYR A 41 26.16 -14.42 -34.54
C TYR A 41 25.46 -13.16 -35.06
N GLU A 42 25.80 -12.70 -36.26
CA GLU A 42 25.28 -11.47 -36.90
C GLU A 42 25.45 -10.21 -36.02
N ILE A 43 26.64 -10.06 -35.42
CA ILE A 43 26.99 -8.93 -34.55
C ILE A 43 28.08 -8.09 -35.23
N PRO A 44 28.03 -6.75 -35.16
CA PRO A 44 29.15 -5.93 -35.59
C PRO A 44 30.45 -6.31 -34.89
N GLU A 45 31.52 -6.56 -35.65
CA GLU A 45 32.82 -6.97 -35.10
C GLU A 45 33.36 -5.96 -34.08
N SER A 46 33.12 -4.67 -34.32
CA SER A 46 33.49 -3.59 -33.40
C SER A 46 32.86 -3.78 -32.01
N THR A 47 31.56 -4.06 -31.94
CA THR A 47 30.83 -4.30 -30.68
C THR A 47 31.37 -5.52 -29.95
N LEU A 48 31.60 -6.62 -30.68
CA LEU A 48 32.16 -7.84 -30.08
C LEU A 48 33.59 -7.62 -29.57
N ARG A 49 34.42 -6.88 -30.30
CA ARG A 49 35.78 -6.52 -29.90
C ARG A 49 35.78 -5.64 -28.64
N THR A 50 34.92 -4.63 -28.57
CA THR A 50 34.78 -3.77 -27.38
C THR A 50 34.34 -4.57 -26.14
N ARG A 51 33.43 -5.53 -26.32
CA ARG A 51 33.00 -6.45 -25.26
C ARG A 51 34.11 -7.41 -24.84
N ALA A 52 34.85 -7.98 -25.79
CA ALA A 52 36.01 -8.84 -25.54
C ALA A 52 37.13 -8.11 -24.78
N SER A 53 37.30 -6.80 -25.00
CA SER A 53 38.22 -5.95 -24.23
C SER A 53 37.74 -5.61 -22.81
N GLY A 54 36.60 -6.16 -22.36
CA GLY A 54 36.11 -6.01 -20.98
C GLY A 54 35.08 -4.89 -20.76
N THR A 55 34.59 -4.23 -21.82
CA THR A 55 33.56 -3.21 -21.67
C THR A 55 32.21 -3.87 -21.38
N GLN A 56 31.62 -3.57 -20.21
CA GLN A 56 30.31 -4.08 -19.79
C GLN A 56 29.13 -3.51 -20.59
N SER A 57 28.01 -4.23 -20.61
CA SER A 57 26.80 -3.74 -21.27
C SER A 57 26.27 -2.48 -20.62
N ARG A 58 25.67 -1.60 -21.42
CA ARG A 58 24.91 -0.47 -20.90
C ARG A 58 23.70 -0.93 -20.07
N VAL A 59 23.17 -2.13 -20.35
CA VAL A 59 22.08 -2.72 -19.56
C VAL A 59 22.58 -3.17 -18.18
N ASP A 60 23.82 -3.63 -18.10
CA ASP A 60 24.46 -4.09 -16.86
C ASP A 60 25.17 -2.95 -16.11
N GLN A 61 25.44 -1.84 -16.80
CA GLN A 61 26.07 -0.67 -16.20
C GLN A 61 25.07 0.15 -15.39
N ARG A 62 25.48 0.48 -14.16
CA ARG A 62 24.77 1.41 -13.30
C ARG A 62 24.73 2.80 -13.96
N PRO A 63 23.60 3.53 -13.93
CA PRO A 63 23.53 4.89 -14.46
C PRO A 63 24.54 5.84 -13.79
N ASN A 64 25.19 6.70 -14.57
CA ASN A 64 26.32 7.55 -14.14
C ASN A 64 25.99 8.68 -13.13
N ARG A 65 24.93 8.61 -12.33
CA ARG A 65 24.50 9.70 -11.43
C ARG A 65 24.02 9.26 -10.05
N HIS A 66 24.39 8.06 -9.59
CA HIS A 66 24.14 7.68 -8.20
C HIS A 66 25.08 8.41 -7.25
N LYS A 67 24.50 8.99 -6.18
CA LYS A 67 25.27 9.68 -5.14
C LYS A 67 25.87 8.70 -4.12
N LEU A 68 25.22 7.56 -3.93
CA LEU A 68 25.67 6.49 -3.05
C LEU A 68 26.32 5.35 -3.83
N THR A 69 27.25 4.64 -3.21
CA THR A 69 27.79 3.38 -3.75
C THR A 69 26.75 2.27 -3.65
N GLN A 70 26.99 1.14 -4.30
CA GLN A 70 26.10 -0.02 -4.20
C GLN A 70 26.02 -0.52 -2.75
N LEU A 71 27.17 -0.66 -2.10
CA LEU A 71 27.28 -1.07 -0.70
C LEU A 71 26.51 -0.15 0.26
N GLU A 72 26.57 1.17 0.05
CA GLU A 72 25.82 2.10 0.89
C GLU A 72 24.31 2.00 0.69
N GLU A 73 23.86 1.81 -0.55
CA GLU A 73 22.44 1.57 -0.82
C GLU A 73 21.98 0.23 -0.22
N ASP A 74 22.84 -0.79 -0.22
CA ASP A 74 22.56 -2.09 0.39
C ASP A 74 22.48 -1.96 1.93
N SER A 75 23.46 -1.33 2.58
CA SER A 75 23.42 -1.05 4.02
C SER A 75 22.25 -0.17 4.44
N LEU A 76 21.87 0.82 3.61
CA LEU A 76 20.69 1.64 3.86
C LEU A 76 19.41 0.80 3.79
N THR A 77 19.35 -0.16 2.86
CA THR A 77 18.22 -1.10 2.72
C THR A 77 18.11 -1.98 3.97
N GLU A 78 19.22 -2.58 4.41
CA GLU A 78 19.27 -3.38 5.63
C GLU A 78 18.86 -2.57 6.87
N TRP A 79 19.33 -1.32 6.97
CA TRP A 79 18.94 -0.43 8.06
C TRP A 79 17.43 -0.15 8.06
N ILE A 80 16.81 0.10 6.90
CA ILE A 80 15.36 0.30 6.79
C ILE A 80 14.60 -0.95 7.24
N ILE A 81 15.00 -2.13 6.77
CA ILE A 81 14.37 -3.41 7.15
C ILE A 81 14.52 -3.69 8.66
N SER A 82 15.70 -3.41 9.22
CA SER A 82 15.94 -3.54 10.66
C SER A 82 15.08 -2.59 11.50
N MET A 83 14.82 -1.37 11.01
CA MET A 83 13.92 -0.44 11.68
C MET A 83 12.46 -0.88 11.58
N ASP A 84 12.03 -1.40 10.43
CA ASP A 84 10.67 -1.90 10.21
C ASP A 84 10.34 -3.12 11.08
N THR A 85 11.25 -4.09 11.16
CA THR A 85 11.07 -5.30 12.01
C THR A 85 10.91 -4.99 13.50
N ARG A 86 11.37 -3.81 13.95
CA ARG A 86 11.19 -3.30 15.32
C ARG A 86 9.95 -2.41 15.49
N GLY A 87 9.11 -2.29 14.46
CA GLY A 87 7.92 -1.44 14.47
C GLY A 87 8.20 0.06 14.33
N ALA A 88 9.42 0.43 13.90
CA ALA A 88 9.86 1.82 13.79
C ALA A 88 10.21 2.22 12.34
N ALA A 89 9.39 1.77 11.39
CA ALA A 89 9.60 2.03 9.96
C ALA A 89 9.89 3.52 9.67
N PRO A 90 11.03 3.85 9.03
CA PRO A 90 11.44 5.24 8.84
C PRO A 90 10.58 5.93 7.77
N ARG A 91 10.29 7.21 7.98
CA ARG A 91 9.61 8.03 6.96
C ARG A 91 10.55 8.30 5.79
N PRO A 92 10.04 8.55 4.57
CA PRO A 92 10.87 8.93 3.43
C PRO A 92 11.79 10.14 3.70
N SER A 93 11.33 11.10 4.51
CA SER A 93 12.15 12.23 4.97
C SER A 93 13.33 11.77 5.83
N THR A 94 13.10 10.86 6.78
CA THR A 94 14.14 10.31 7.65
C THR A 94 15.18 9.52 6.84
N VAL A 95 14.75 8.75 5.84
CA VAL A 95 15.66 8.05 4.92
C VAL A 95 16.53 9.07 4.17
N ARG A 96 15.93 10.15 3.66
CA ARG A 96 16.67 11.24 3.00
C ARG A 96 17.71 11.89 3.93
N ASP A 97 17.32 12.14 5.17
CA ASP A 97 18.19 12.80 6.15
C ASP A 97 19.34 11.88 6.55
N MET A 98 19.09 10.58 6.72
CA MET A 98 20.13 9.55 6.92
C MET A 98 21.14 9.53 5.75
N VAL A 99 20.66 9.58 4.51
CA VAL A 99 21.52 9.62 3.33
C VAL A 99 22.38 10.89 3.31
N ASN A 100 21.82 12.03 3.69
CA ASN A 100 22.58 13.28 3.80
C ASN A 100 23.65 13.19 4.89
N ILE A 101 23.39 12.51 6.01
CA ILE A 101 24.37 12.24 7.06
C ILE A 101 25.51 11.38 6.51
N LEU A 102 25.20 10.30 5.79
CA LEU A 102 26.21 9.44 5.15
C LEU A 102 27.07 10.22 4.14
N LEU A 103 26.45 11.07 3.34
CA LEU A 103 27.16 11.90 2.35
C LEU A 103 28.03 12.98 3.01
N ALA A 104 27.59 13.56 4.13
CA ALA A 104 28.38 14.52 4.89
C ALA A 104 29.60 13.85 5.54
N ALA A 105 29.45 12.61 6.05
CA ALA A 105 30.52 11.84 6.67
C ALA A 105 31.66 11.48 5.70
N ARG A 106 31.42 11.49 4.38
CA ARG A 106 32.46 11.25 3.36
C ARG A 106 33.48 12.39 3.24
N GLY A 107 33.26 13.55 3.85
CA GLY A 107 34.26 14.62 3.94
C GLY A 107 34.51 15.42 2.64
N ASN A 108 33.61 15.37 1.66
CA ASN A 108 33.74 16.21 0.46
C ASN A 108 33.49 17.70 0.80
N GLN A 109 34.33 18.60 0.26
CA GLN A 109 34.30 20.05 0.51
C GLN A 109 32.96 20.74 0.21
N LEU A 110 32.11 20.13 -0.60
CA LEU A 110 30.72 20.54 -0.83
C LEU A 110 29.77 19.44 -0.34
N PRO A 111 28.91 19.71 0.66
CA PRO A 111 27.94 18.73 1.13
C PRO A 111 26.97 18.40 -0.01
N THR A 112 27.17 17.25 -0.63
CA THR A 112 26.30 16.78 -1.69
C THR A 112 25.01 16.29 -1.04
N THR A 113 23.94 17.07 -1.11
CA THR A 113 22.65 16.68 -0.56
C THR A 113 21.79 15.97 -1.59
N VAL A 114 20.93 15.04 -1.15
CA VAL A 114 19.93 14.40 -2.03
C VAL A 114 18.65 15.24 -2.12
N GLY A 115 18.03 15.24 -3.30
CA GLY A 115 16.78 15.96 -3.55
C GLY A 115 15.59 15.31 -2.83
N LYS A 116 14.49 16.07 -2.71
CA LYS A 116 13.24 15.63 -2.06
C LYS A 116 12.67 14.31 -2.63
N ASN A 117 12.83 14.08 -3.92
CA ASN A 117 12.31 12.90 -4.62
C ASN A 117 13.30 11.71 -4.65
N TRP A 118 14.47 11.85 -4.01
CA TRP A 118 15.45 10.78 -4.00
C TRP A 118 14.95 9.51 -3.28
N PRO A 119 14.28 9.58 -2.11
CA PRO A 119 13.79 8.39 -1.40
C PRO A 119 12.79 7.57 -2.22
N SER A 120 11.85 8.21 -2.91
CA SER A 120 10.89 7.50 -3.77
C SER A 120 11.60 6.82 -4.94
N THR A 121 12.58 7.49 -5.54
CA THR A 121 13.39 6.90 -6.61
C THR A 121 14.25 5.74 -6.09
N PHE A 122 14.79 5.84 -4.87
CA PHE A 122 15.53 4.76 -4.22
C PHE A 122 14.64 3.53 -3.97
N VAL A 123 13.46 3.72 -3.38
CA VAL A 123 12.51 2.62 -3.14
C VAL A 123 12.06 1.98 -4.46
N ASN A 124 11.75 2.76 -5.50
CA ASN A 124 11.36 2.21 -6.81
C ASN A 124 12.44 1.35 -7.48
N ARG A 125 13.71 1.52 -7.09
CA ARG A 125 14.84 0.75 -7.62
C ARG A 125 15.12 -0.53 -6.82
N ARG A 126 14.52 -0.67 -5.64
CA ARG A 126 14.74 -1.78 -4.69
C ARG A 126 13.45 -2.56 -4.50
N PRO A 127 13.31 -3.74 -5.14
CA PRO A 127 12.08 -4.53 -5.04
C PRO A 127 11.79 -5.00 -3.60
N GLU A 128 12.78 -4.98 -2.72
CA GLU A 128 12.66 -5.33 -1.31
C GLU A 128 11.92 -4.25 -0.49
N LEU A 129 11.80 -3.03 -1.02
CA LEU A 129 11.24 -1.89 -0.33
C LEU A 129 9.94 -1.43 -0.99
N CYS A 130 9.01 -0.96 -0.18
CA CYS A 130 7.81 -0.28 -0.65
C CYS A 130 7.46 0.89 0.27
N ILE A 131 6.75 1.89 -0.27
CA ILE A 131 6.19 2.98 0.53
C ILE A 131 4.73 2.65 0.77
N CYS A 132 4.37 2.47 2.03
CA CYS A 132 3.00 2.22 2.47
C CYS A 132 2.54 3.29 3.47
N PHE A 133 1.22 3.48 3.56
CA PHE A 133 0.63 4.30 4.61
C PHE A 133 0.50 3.46 5.89
N LEU A 134 1.00 4.00 7.00
CA LEU A 134 0.74 3.43 8.32
C LEU A 134 -0.75 3.57 8.66
N ARG A 135 -1.41 2.46 8.98
CA ARG A 135 -2.76 2.49 9.55
C ARG A 135 -2.65 2.90 11.01
N ARG A 136 -3.49 3.85 11.43
CA ARG A 136 -3.61 4.17 12.86
C ARG A 136 -4.13 2.94 13.59
N TYR A 137 -3.38 2.50 14.59
CA TYR A 137 -3.78 1.38 15.45
C TYR A 137 -4.13 1.92 16.84
N ASN A 138 -5.29 1.54 17.36
CA ASN A 138 -5.71 2.02 18.67
C ASN A 138 -4.86 1.32 19.74
N TYR A 139 -4.18 2.12 20.57
CA TYR A 139 -3.29 1.61 21.62
C TYR A 139 -4.02 0.72 22.63
N GLN A 140 -5.22 1.10 23.05
CA GLN A 140 -6.03 0.28 23.97
C GLN A 140 -6.41 -1.06 23.34
N ARG A 141 -6.70 -1.06 22.04
CA ARG A 141 -6.96 -2.30 21.29
C ARG A 141 -5.72 -3.18 21.26
N ALA A 142 -4.54 -2.61 21.00
CA ALA A 142 -3.28 -3.35 21.02
C ALA A 142 -2.95 -3.97 22.38
N LEU A 143 -3.31 -3.31 23.49
CA LEU A 143 -3.12 -3.86 24.84
C LEU A 143 -4.08 -5.02 25.15
N ASN A 144 -5.31 -4.96 24.63
CA ASN A 144 -6.36 -5.92 24.95
C ASN A 144 -6.36 -7.16 24.02
N GLU A 145 -5.70 -7.07 22.87
CA GLU A 145 -5.57 -8.18 21.92
C GLU A 145 -4.33 -9.03 22.25
N ASP A 146 -4.44 -9.89 23.26
CA ASP A 146 -3.46 -10.96 23.44
C ASP A 146 -3.72 -12.08 22.41
N PRO A 147 -2.77 -12.37 21.49
CA PRO A 147 -2.95 -13.42 20.50
C PRO A 147 -3.27 -14.79 21.11
N LYS A 148 -2.81 -15.08 22.32
CA LYS A 148 -3.11 -16.35 23.00
C LYS A 148 -4.55 -16.42 23.45
N LEU A 149 -5.05 -15.37 24.11
CA LEU A 149 -6.44 -15.28 24.56
C LEU A 149 -7.40 -15.33 23.37
N LEU A 150 -7.08 -14.60 22.29
CA LEU A 150 -7.90 -14.62 21.06
C LEU A 150 -7.95 -16.03 20.45
N ARG A 151 -6.80 -16.71 20.30
CA ARG A 151 -6.77 -18.08 19.78
C ARG A 151 -7.58 -19.06 20.63
N GLN A 152 -7.46 -18.94 21.96
CA GLN A 152 -8.22 -19.78 22.88
C GLN A 152 -9.73 -19.52 22.74
N TRP A 153 -10.14 -18.25 22.68
CA TRP A 153 -11.53 -17.87 22.46
C TRP A 153 -12.09 -18.47 21.16
N PHE A 154 -11.39 -18.32 20.03
CA PHE A 154 -11.81 -18.91 18.75
C PHE A 154 -11.88 -20.44 18.80
N THR A 155 -10.97 -21.09 19.54
CA THR A 155 -11.01 -22.55 19.72
C THR A 155 -12.28 -22.99 20.47
N ILE A 156 -12.66 -22.26 21.52
CA ILE A 156 -13.89 -22.52 22.28
C ILE A 156 -15.12 -22.28 21.42
N VAL A 157 -15.15 -21.18 20.65
CA VAL A 157 -16.26 -20.87 19.74
C VAL A 157 -16.43 -21.98 18.71
N GLN A 158 -15.34 -22.43 18.08
CA GLN A 158 -15.40 -23.54 17.11
C GLN A 158 -15.92 -24.82 17.76
N TYR A 159 -15.42 -25.16 18.95
CA TYR A 159 -15.90 -26.34 19.68
C TYR A 159 -17.41 -26.27 19.97
N ILE A 160 -17.94 -25.10 20.34
CA ILE A 160 -19.38 -24.93 20.59
C ILE A 160 -20.18 -25.03 19.30
N ILE A 161 -19.70 -24.44 18.20
CA ILE A 161 -20.33 -24.55 16.88
C ILE A 161 -20.46 -26.02 16.49
N ASP A 162 -19.38 -26.79 16.67
CA ASP A 162 -19.34 -28.22 16.35
C ASP A 162 -20.23 -29.05 17.30
N GLU A 163 -20.24 -28.75 18.61
CA GLU A 163 -21.06 -29.46 19.60
C GLU A 163 -22.57 -29.24 19.39
N LYS A 164 -22.95 -28.01 19.02
CA LYS A 164 -24.35 -27.59 18.86
C LYS A 164 -24.85 -27.70 17.42
N ASP A 165 -24.00 -28.16 16.49
CA ASP A 165 -24.30 -28.27 15.05
C ASP A 165 -24.87 -26.97 14.46
N ILE A 166 -24.27 -25.84 14.85
CA ILE A 166 -24.68 -24.50 14.39
C ILE A 166 -24.29 -24.36 12.92
N GLN A 167 -25.26 -24.15 12.05
CA GLN A 167 -25.02 -23.99 10.62
C GLN A 167 -24.46 -22.60 10.34
N SER A 168 -23.74 -22.45 9.22
CA SER A 168 -23.24 -21.13 8.79
C SER A 168 -24.36 -20.12 8.58
N GLU A 169 -25.55 -20.59 8.22
CA GLU A 169 -26.78 -19.80 7.99
C GLU A 169 -27.33 -19.17 9.29
N ASP A 170 -26.88 -19.67 10.46
CA ASP A 170 -27.28 -19.20 11.78
C ASP A 170 -26.23 -18.25 12.42
N ILE A 171 -25.12 -17.99 11.73
CA ILE A 171 -24.03 -17.15 12.23
C ILE A 171 -24.13 -15.76 11.60
N TYR A 172 -24.57 -14.79 12.40
CA TYR A 172 -24.72 -13.41 11.98
C TYR A 172 -23.66 -12.52 12.61
N ASN A 173 -23.03 -11.69 11.80
CA ASN A 173 -22.29 -10.54 12.29
C ASN A 173 -23.24 -9.34 12.36
N PHE A 174 -23.20 -8.62 13.47
CA PHE A 174 -24.03 -7.46 13.72
C PHE A 174 -23.12 -6.28 14.05
N ASP A 175 -23.26 -5.17 13.32
CA ASP A 175 -22.47 -3.98 13.57
C ASP A 175 -23.32 -2.70 13.44
N GLU A 176 -22.89 -1.68 14.16
CA GLU A 176 -23.59 -0.40 14.26
C GLU A 176 -22.72 0.72 13.70
N THR A 177 -23.27 1.46 12.74
CA THR A 177 -22.60 2.61 12.13
C THR A 177 -23.39 3.89 12.35
N GLY A 178 -22.78 4.84 13.06
CA GLY A 178 -23.30 6.18 13.27
C GLY A 178 -22.94 7.14 12.13
N PHE A 179 -23.95 7.81 11.59
CA PHE A 179 -23.85 8.88 10.60
C PHE A 179 -24.21 10.22 11.25
N ALA A 180 -23.24 11.13 11.33
CA ALA A 180 -23.47 12.50 11.78
C ALA A 180 -24.01 13.35 10.62
N MET A 181 -25.29 13.71 10.68
CA MET A 181 -25.90 14.61 9.70
C MET A 181 -25.31 16.01 9.83
N GLY A 182 -24.93 16.61 8.70
CA GLY A 182 -24.36 17.96 8.67
C GLY A 182 -22.87 18.05 8.99
N LEU A 183 -22.18 16.92 9.21
CA LEU A 183 -20.72 16.90 9.36
C LEU A 183 -20.06 16.91 7.97
N ILE A 184 -19.52 18.07 7.57
CA ILE A 184 -18.85 18.24 6.28
C ILE A 184 -17.39 17.80 6.43
N SER A 185 -17.00 16.73 5.74
CA SER A 185 -15.60 16.32 5.65
C SER A 185 -14.79 17.27 4.76
N ALA A 186 -13.48 17.34 4.95
CA ALA A 186 -12.62 18.17 4.11
C ALA A 186 -12.66 17.66 2.66
N GLN A 187 -13.21 18.47 1.75
CA GLN A 187 -13.30 18.15 0.33
C GLN A 187 -12.26 18.92 -0.48
N LYS A 188 -11.77 18.31 -1.55
CA LYS A 188 -10.98 19.03 -2.56
C LYS A 188 -11.93 19.91 -3.37
N VAL A 189 -11.71 21.22 -3.32
CA VAL A 189 -12.50 22.21 -4.07
C VAL A 189 -11.61 22.91 -5.08
N VAL A 190 -12.18 23.23 -6.25
CA VAL A 190 -11.54 24.13 -7.22
C VAL A 190 -11.90 25.55 -6.81
N THR A 191 -10.90 26.37 -6.53
CA THR A 191 -11.10 27.77 -6.12
C THR A 191 -10.08 28.69 -6.80
N ARG A 192 -10.34 30.00 -6.75
CA ARG A 192 -9.39 31.03 -7.22
C ARG A 192 -7.99 30.83 -6.63
N ALA A 193 -6.97 31.07 -7.44
CA ALA A 193 -5.55 30.90 -7.06
C ALA A 193 -5.12 31.87 -5.95
N GLU A 194 -5.70 33.07 -5.92
CA GLU A 194 -5.45 34.11 -4.91
C GLU A 194 -6.36 33.94 -3.69
N TYR A 195 -6.20 32.82 -2.99
CA TYR A 195 -6.83 32.64 -1.68
C TYR A 195 -5.80 32.08 -0.71
N TYR A 196 -5.46 32.87 0.31
CA TYR A 196 -4.55 32.45 1.36
C TYR A 196 -5.33 31.65 2.41
N GLY A 197 -4.99 30.37 2.54
CA GLY A 197 -5.54 29.46 3.55
C GLY A 197 -6.52 28.42 3.01
N ARG A 198 -7.08 27.61 3.91
CA ARG A 198 -8.13 26.64 3.58
C ARG A 198 -9.48 27.35 3.65
N ARG A 199 -10.35 27.15 2.67
CA ARG A 199 -11.72 27.66 2.75
C ARG A 199 -12.47 26.98 3.89
N SER A 200 -13.11 27.78 4.73
CA SER A 200 -14.15 27.29 5.63
C SER A 200 -15.44 27.10 4.83
N ILE A 201 -16.03 25.93 4.96
CA ILE A 201 -17.42 25.69 4.56
C ILE A 201 -18.22 25.83 5.85
N LEU A 202 -19.28 26.64 5.82
CA LEU A 202 -20.14 26.84 6.99
C LEU A 202 -20.83 25.50 7.29
N GLN A 203 -20.53 24.93 8.46
CA GLN A 203 -21.21 23.73 8.93
C GLN A 203 -22.58 24.12 9.47
N SER A 204 -23.62 23.37 9.12
CA SER A 204 -24.93 23.53 9.75
C SER A 204 -24.82 23.16 11.24
N GLY A 205 -25.36 24.02 12.12
CA GLY A 205 -25.26 23.83 13.57
C GLY A 205 -26.01 22.62 14.13
N ASN A 206 -26.91 22.02 13.35
CA ASN A 206 -27.67 20.83 13.76
C ASN A 206 -26.96 19.56 13.31
N CYS A 207 -26.11 19.01 14.20
CA CYS A 207 -25.48 17.70 14.03
C CYS A 207 -26.30 16.60 14.74
N LYS A 208 -27.33 16.08 14.09
CA LYS A 208 -28.08 14.91 14.61
C LYS A 208 -27.42 13.62 14.13
N TRP A 209 -27.44 12.59 14.97
CA TRP A 209 -26.96 11.26 14.59
C TRP A 209 -28.10 10.44 13.98
N ILE A 210 -27.76 9.69 12.94
CA ILE A 210 -28.55 8.58 12.41
C ILE A 210 -27.69 7.35 12.61
N THR A 211 -28.28 6.30 13.14
CA THR A 211 -27.56 5.06 13.39
C THR A 211 -28.14 4.00 12.47
N ALA A 212 -27.29 3.39 11.67
CA ALA A 212 -27.67 2.22 10.88
C ALA A 212 -27.10 0.98 11.56
N ILE A 213 -27.94 -0.02 11.68
CA ILE A 213 -27.61 -1.34 12.16
C ILE A 213 -27.66 -2.25 10.96
N GLU A 214 -26.52 -2.88 10.68
CA GLU A 214 -26.38 -3.82 9.58
C GLU A 214 -26.05 -5.19 10.15
N SER A 215 -26.69 -6.21 9.58
CA SER A 215 -26.36 -7.59 9.89
C SER A 215 -26.29 -8.44 8.65
N ILE A 216 -25.22 -9.23 8.61
CA ILE A 216 -24.89 -10.12 7.51
C ILE A 216 -24.56 -11.50 8.06
N CYS A 217 -25.14 -12.51 7.43
CA CYS A 217 -24.85 -13.89 7.72
C CYS A 217 -23.59 -14.37 6.99
N VAL A 218 -22.96 -15.44 7.48
CA VAL A 218 -21.80 -16.07 6.83
C VAL A 218 -22.13 -16.57 5.41
N ASP A 219 -23.38 -16.99 5.17
CA ASP A 219 -23.87 -17.39 3.84
C ASP A 219 -24.13 -16.20 2.89
N SER A 220 -23.82 -14.97 3.32
CA SER A 220 -24.07 -13.70 2.63
C SER A 220 -25.54 -13.27 2.57
N TYR A 221 -26.43 -13.88 3.37
CA TYR A 221 -27.78 -13.36 3.57
C TYR A 221 -27.73 -12.05 4.38
N LEU A 222 -28.44 -11.04 3.88
CA LEU A 222 -28.54 -9.73 4.53
C LEU A 222 -29.88 -9.64 5.25
N LEU A 223 -29.83 -9.40 6.56
CA LEU A 223 -31.02 -8.98 7.28
C LEU A 223 -31.37 -7.54 6.90
N LEU A 224 -32.64 -7.21 7.10
CA LEU A 224 -33.17 -5.90 6.72
C LEU A 224 -32.46 -4.79 7.50
N LEU A 225 -32.06 -3.74 6.78
CA LEU A 225 -31.40 -2.59 7.37
C LEU A 225 -32.31 -1.95 8.42
N TYR A 226 -31.74 -1.70 9.59
CA TYR A 226 -32.46 -1.11 10.70
C TYR A 226 -31.87 0.27 11.01
N ILE A 227 -32.67 1.32 10.87
CA ILE A 227 -32.20 2.71 11.00
C ILE A 227 -32.88 3.38 12.19
N VAL A 228 -32.06 3.90 13.09
CA VAL A 228 -32.49 4.67 14.27
C VAL A 228 -32.19 6.15 14.07
N PHE A 229 -33.23 6.97 14.12
CA PHE A 229 -33.11 8.42 14.04
C PHE A 229 -33.07 9.06 15.43
N GLN A 230 -32.14 9.99 15.64
CA GLN A 230 -32.15 10.83 16.84
C GLN A 230 -33.27 11.86 16.78
N ASN A 231 -34.43 11.54 17.33
CA ASN A 231 -35.60 12.42 17.38
C ASN A 231 -36.48 12.12 18.59
N LYS A 232 -37.39 13.04 18.92
CA LYS A 232 -38.43 12.83 19.95
C LYS A 232 -39.77 12.36 19.37
N ILE A 233 -39.97 12.56 18.07
CA ILE A 233 -41.24 12.32 17.39
C ILE A 233 -40.94 11.56 16.09
N TYR A 234 -41.73 10.52 15.83
CA TYR A 234 -41.73 9.81 14.56
C TYR A 234 -42.51 10.61 13.52
N ILE A 235 -41.82 11.08 12.48
CA ILE A 235 -42.42 11.85 11.38
C ILE A 235 -42.52 10.92 10.18
N SER A 236 -43.70 10.36 9.93
CA SER A 236 -43.92 9.33 8.89
C SER A 236 -43.52 9.80 7.50
N SER A 237 -43.71 11.09 7.19
CA SER A 237 -43.43 11.66 5.87
C SER A 237 -41.94 11.64 5.46
N TRP A 238 -41.04 11.37 6.41
CA TRP A 238 -39.61 11.20 6.10
C TRP A 238 -39.29 9.85 5.45
N PHE A 239 -40.22 8.89 5.53
CA PHE A 239 -40.01 7.50 5.11
C PHE A 239 -40.78 7.12 3.85
N ASP A 240 -41.62 8.02 3.33
CA ASP A 240 -42.54 7.74 2.21
C ASP A 240 -41.84 7.30 0.90
N ASN A 241 -40.56 7.65 0.73
CA ASN A 241 -39.76 7.36 -0.47
C ASN A 241 -38.67 6.30 -0.25
N LEU A 242 -38.67 5.60 0.89
CA LEU A 242 -37.65 4.60 1.22
C LEU A 242 -38.15 3.17 0.96
N PRO A 243 -37.24 2.18 0.81
CA PRO A 243 -37.63 0.78 0.69
C PRO A 243 -38.52 0.36 1.85
N LYS A 244 -39.67 -0.25 1.56
CA LYS A 244 -40.66 -0.66 2.56
C LYS A 244 -40.16 -1.76 3.49
N ASP A 245 -39.14 -2.49 3.04
CA ASP A 245 -38.58 -3.62 3.79
C ASP A 245 -37.60 -3.13 4.88
N TRP A 246 -37.21 -1.86 4.90
CA TRP A 246 -36.35 -1.32 5.95
C TRP A 246 -37.14 -1.03 7.22
N GLN A 247 -36.51 -1.27 8.36
CA GLN A 247 -37.07 -0.97 9.67
C GLN A 247 -36.57 0.39 10.14
N PHE A 248 -37.49 1.23 10.61
CA PHE A 248 -37.20 2.60 11.03
C PHE A 248 -37.70 2.84 12.44
N GLU A 249 -36.81 3.30 13.31
CA GLU A 249 -37.18 3.70 14.66
C GLU A 249 -36.58 5.05 15.05
N VAL A 250 -37.11 5.60 16.13
CA VAL A 250 -36.72 6.90 16.65
C VAL A 250 -36.35 6.75 18.11
N SER A 251 -35.14 7.18 18.47
CA SER A 251 -34.68 7.22 19.85
C SER A 251 -34.21 8.62 20.24
N ALA A 252 -34.40 8.97 21.52
CA ALA A 252 -34.05 10.30 22.01
C ALA A 252 -32.52 10.56 21.98
N ASN A 253 -31.72 9.50 22.13
CA ASN A 253 -30.26 9.53 22.12
C ASN A 253 -29.67 9.21 20.74
N GLY A 254 -30.44 8.64 19.80
CA GLY A 254 -29.95 8.21 18.48
C GLY A 254 -29.25 6.85 18.51
N TRP A 255 -29.29 6.12 19.62
CA TRP A 255 -28.66 4.82 19.79
C TRP A 255 -29.71 3.74 20.02
N THR A 256 -29.30 2.48 19.86
CA THR A 256 -30.03 1.31 20.33
C THR A 256 -30.28 1.40 21.84
N THR A 257 -31.46 0.99 22.28
CA THR A 257 -31.80 0.83 23.70
C THR A 257 -32.42 -0.54 23.90
N ASP A 258 -32.40 -1.07 25.13
CA ASP A 258 -32.94 -2.41 25.43
C ASP A 258 -34.37 -2.61 24.93
N LYS A 259 -35.17 -1.54 24.85
CA LYS A 259 -36.53 -1.57 24.32
C LYS A 259 -36.59 -1.74 22.80
N ILE A 260 -35.65 -1.11 22.10
CA ILE A 260 -35.53 -1.12 20.63
C ILE A 260 -34.91 -2.45 20.17
N GLY A 261 -33.96 -2.99 20.93
CA GLY A 261 -33.33 -4.28 20.61
C GLY A 261 -34.20 -5.52 20.87
N LEU A 262 -35.37 -5.36 21.50
CA LEU A 262 -36.30 -6.46 21.83
C LEU A 262 -37.56 -6.49 20.95
N GLN A 263 -37.78 -5.48 20.09
CA GLN A 263 -38.89 -5.44 19.13
C GLN A 263 -38.53 -6.16 17.83
#